data_AF-A0A976LEH2-F1
#
_entry.id   AF-A0A976LEH2-F1
#
_cell.length_a   1.000
_cell.length_b   1.000
_cell.length_c   1.000
_cell.angle_alpha   90.00
_cell.angle_beta   90.00
_cell.angle_gamma   90.00
#
_symmetry.space_group_name_H-M   'P 1'
#
loop_
_entity.id
_entity.type
_entity.pdbx_description
1 polymer ?
#
loop_
_entity_poly.entity_id
_entity_poly.type
_entity_poly.pdbx_seq_one_letter_code
_entity_poly.pdbx_strand_id
1 'polypeptide(L)'
;MTPKEPKETGIEYFSPDALHQEFTTGTTVRRIRFVSEWDRESTPRMRFQDPVQCAAMLTDITEAERRTETLPDDVLLLEIPVNEQDEPDILERAHKWVQATKPRSDEQSQVITLHGAQIVWCHGVVALIAKEDRLASLQDSIIHFTFYDIAIKKIENQVRECWPQFDCDMPLAFEFNEKGVPRREELSQRFQKVMSMKASLLRIAPHLNRAPIYPVTLASQMGERLRERGRLSDRIEASVEQIEVLERLYEMCGQRASEFMLSRNETTLEWIIITLLAMDTILLIVDAMLSLGN
;
A
#
# COMPACT_ATOMS: atom_id res chain seq x y z
N MET A 1 10.39 35.43 18.26
CA MET A 1 10.30 33.97 18.02
C MET A 1 10.68 33.72 16.58
N THR A 2 11.95 33.41 16.36
CA THR A 2 12.48 33.04 15.05
C THR A 2 12.04 31.62 14.70
N PRO A 3 11.69 31.33 13.43
CA PRO A 3 11.32 29.98 13.01
C PRO A 3 12.57 29.10 13.04
N LYS A 4 12.47 27.97 13.74
CA LYS A 4 13.47 26.89 13.70
C LYS A 4 13.47 26.32 12.29
N GLU A 5 14.60 26.43 11.61
CA GLU A 5 14.90 25.69 10.38
C GLU A 5 14.70 24.18 10.61
N PRO A 6 14.21 23.44 9.60
CA PRO A 6 14.14 22.00 9.69
C PRO A 6 15.57 21.44 9.76
N LYS A 7 15.84 20.65 10.80
CA LYS A 7 17.07 19.87 10.89
C LYS A 7 17.13 18.95 9.68
N GLU A 8 18.04 19.24 8.75
CA GLU A 8 18.56 18.28 7.80
C GLU A 8 19.10 17.09 8.58
N THR A 9 18.30 16.02 8.68
CA THR A 9 18.81 14.70 9.03
C THR A 9 19.58 14.20 7.83
N GLY A 10 20.86 14.59 7.74
CA GLY A 10 21.83 13.94 6.88
C GLY A 10 21.91 12.47 7.29
N ILE A 11 21.27 11.60 6.52
CA ILE A 11 21.34 10.15 6.69
C ILE A 11 22.61 9.71 5.96
N GLU A 12 23.64 9.35 6.73
CA GLU A 12 24.80 8.63 6.20
C GLU A 12 24.35 7.24 5.72
N TYR A 13 24.22 7.08 4.40
CA TYR A 13 24.02 5.78 3.77
C TYR A 13 25.36 5.05 3.71
N PHE A 14 25.38 3.80 4.19
CA PHE A 14 26.48 2.88 3.96
C PHE A 14 26.65 2.72 2.44
N SER A 15 27.83 3.09 1.93
CA SER A 15 28.12 3.11 0.50
C SER A 15 28.06 1.68 -0.08
N PRO A 16 27.15 1.39 -1.04
CA PRO A 16 27.13 0.14 -1.80
C PRO A 16 28.37 -0.02 -2.72
N ASP A 17 29.25 0.99 -2.76
CA ASP A 17 30.33 1.13 -3.75
C ASP A 17 31.45 0.08 -3.55
N ALA A 18 31.62 -0.47 -2.35
CA ALA A 18 32.63 -1.49 -2.09
C ALA A 18 32.29 -2.88 -2.65
N LEU A 19 30.99 -3.17 -2.86
CA LEU A 19 30.54 -4.50 -3.31
C LEU A 19 30.42 -4.61 -4.83
N HIS A 20 30.43 -3.49 -5.57
CA HIS A 20 30.26 -3.54 -7.03
C HIS A 20 31.52 -3.92 -7.79
N GLN A 21 32.70 -3.66 -7.22
CA GLN A 21 34.00 -4.01 -7.81
C GLN A 21 34.32 -5.52 -7.74
N GLU A 22 33.48 -6.30 -7.06
CA GLU A 22 33.70 -7.74 -6.89
C GLU A 22 32.85 -8.63 -7.81
N PHE A 23 31.99 -8.07 -8.67
CA PHE A 23 31.15 -8.88 -9.55
C PHE A 23 31.76 -9.06 -10.96
N THR A 24 31.35 -10.13 -11.65
CA THR A 24 31.81 -10.49 -12.98
C THR A 24 31.53 -9.41 -14.03
N THR A 25 32.32 -9.40 -15.10
CA THR A 25 32.16 -8.51 -16.26
C THR A 25 30.74 -8.62 -16.81
N GLY A 26 30.04 -7.49 -16.97
CA GLY A 26 28.65 -7.44 -17.47
C GLY A 26 27.58 -7.31 -16.38
N THR A 27 27.97 -7.23 -15.11
CA THR A 27 27.05 -6.91 -14.02
C THR A 27 26.47 -5.51 -14.19
N THR A 28 25.15 -5.36 -14.11
CA THR A 28 24.47 -4.06 -14.21
C THR A 28 23.51 -3.86 -13.04
N VAL A 29 23.35 -2.61 -12.62
CA VAL A 29 22.30 -2.22 -11.66
C VAL A 29 21.29 -1.38 -12.40
N ARG A 30 20.04 -1.82 -12.32
CA ARG A 30 18.90 -1.19 -12.93
C ARG A 30 17.91 -0.75 -11.87
N ARG A 31 17.13 0.27 -12.22
CA ARG A 31 15.98 0.70 -11.46
C ARG A 31 14.73 0.28 -12.19
N ILE A 32 13.81 -0.34 -11.46
CA ILE A 32 12.44 -0.54 -11.90
C ILE A 32 11.61 0.57 -11.26
N ARG A 33 11.01 1.43 -12.09
CA ARG A 33 10.04 2.44 -11.65
C ARG A 33 8.67 2.13 -12.22
N PHE A 34 7.63 2.26 -11.39
CA PHE A 34 6.24 2.12 -11.83
C PHE A 34 5.62 3.51 -11.98
N VAL A 35 5.40 3.94 -13.22
CA VAL A 35 4.92 5.30 -13.54
C VAL A 35 3.52 5.25 -14.15
N SER A 36 2.62 6.14 -13.70
CA SER A 36 1.26 6.28 -14.25
C SER A 36 1.24 7.05 -15.56
N GLU A 37 2.15 8.02 -15.70
CA GLU A 37 2.33 8.84 -16.90
C GLU A 37 3.74 8.62 -17.42
N TRP A 38 3.87 8.33 -18.72
CA TRP A 38 5.16 8.18 -19.37
C TRP A 38 5.11 8.82 -20.76
N ASP A 39 6.27 9.31 -21.19
CA ASP A 39 6.42 9.96 -22.48
C ASP A 39 6.22 8.95 -23.63
N ARG A 40 5.65 9.39 -24.76
CA ARG A 40 5.41 8.54 -25.93
C ARG A 40 6.70 8.01 -26.56
N GLU A 41 7.81 8.70 -26.34
CA GLU A 41 9.14 8.28 -26.81
C GLU A 41 9.77 7.18 -25.94
N SER A 42 9.31 7.05 -24.69
CA SER A 42 9.77 6.01 -23.77
C SER A 42 9.04 4.69 -24.04
N THR A 43 9.78 3.62 -24.31
CA THR A 43 9.19 2.28 -24.51
C THR A 43 9.12 1.54 -23.17
N PRO A 44 7.93 1.38 -22.56
CA PRO A 44 7.81 0.69 -21.29
C PRO A 44 8.12 -0.79 -21.44
N ARG A 45 8.79 -1.37 -20.43
CA ARG A 45 9.14 -2.80 -20.42
C ARG A 45 7.90 -3.67 -20.24
N MET A 46 7.00 -3.25 -19.35
CA MET A 46 5.75 -3.94 -19.05
C MET A 46 4.65 -2.93 -18.74
N ARG A 47 3.39 -3.27 -19.05
CA ARG A 47 2.21 -2.44 -18.75
C ARG A 47 1.26 -3.20 -17.85
N PHE A 48 0.70 -2.49 -16.88
CA PHE A 48 -0.26 -3.01 -15.92
C PHE A 48 -1.56 -2.21 -16.01
N GLN A 49 -2.69 -2.89 -15.85
CA GLN A 49 -4.02 -2.26 -15.81
C GLN A 49 -4.62 -2.25 -14.40
N ASP A 50 -4.28 -3.25 -13.59
CA ASP A 50 -4.73 -3.43 -12.22
C ASP A 50 -3.52 -3.62 -11.30
N PRO A 51 -3.59 -3.19 -10.02
CA PRO A 51 -4.68 -2.41 -9.43
C PRO A 51 -4.71 -0.94 -9.88
N VAL A 52 -3.61 -0.44 -10.46
CA VAL A 52 -3.52 0.92 -11.01
C VAL A 52 -2.90 0.80 -12.40
N GLN A 53 -3.38 1.61 -13.33
CA GLN A 53 -2.80 1.67 -14.66
C GLN A 53 -1.41 2.33 -14.56
N CYS A 54 -0.37 1.56 -14.87
CA CYS A 54 1.00 2.05 -14.87
C CYS A 54 1.88 1.26 -15.86
N ALA A 55 3.07 1.79 -16.10
CA ALA A 55 4.11 1.13 -16.84
C ALA A 55 5.35 0.91 -15.96
N ALA A 56 5.97 -0.25 -16.11
CA ALA A 56 7.30 -0.50 -15.57
C ALA A 56 8.36 0.05 -16.54
N MET A 57 9.13 0.99 -16.04
CA MET A 57 10.29 1.57 -16.70
C MET A 57 11.55 0.96 -16.09
N LEU A 58 12.41 0.43 -16.94
CA LEU A 58 13.70 -0.12 -16.55
C LEU A 58 14.78 0.85 -17.02
N THR A 59 15.53 1.42 -16.08
CA THR A 59 16.61 2.38 -16.38
C THR A 59 17.91 1.91 -15.75
N ASP A 60 18.98 1.87 -16.53
CA ASP A 60 20.32 1.63 -16.01
C ASP A 60 20.69 2.79 -15.07
N ILE A 61 21.19 2.47 -13.87
CA ILE A 61 21.55 3.47 -12.86
C ILE A 61 23.04 3.71 -12.91
N THR A 62 23.44 4.95 -13.16
CA THR A 62 24.85 5.35 -13.03
C THR A 62 25.26 5.42 -11.55
N GLU A 63 26.55 5.29 -11.24
CA GLU A 63 27.04 5.32 -9.85
C GLU A 63 26.61 6.59 -9.08
N ALA A 64 26.50 7.73 -9.77
CA ALA A 64 26.03 8.98 -9.18
C ALA A 64 24.56 8.94 -8.73
N GLU A 65 23.70 8.25 -9.49
CA GLU A 65 22.26 8.13 -9.23
C GLU A 65 21.93 7.07 -8.18
N ARG A 66 22.88 6.18 -7.86
CA ARG A 66 22.76 5.24 -6.72
C ARG A 66 22.82 5.95 -5.38
N ARG A 67 23.42 7.14 -5.33
CA ARG A 67 23.53 7.98 -4.13
C ARG A 67 22.30 8.83 -3.88
N THR A 68 21.42 8.96 -4.88
CA THR A 68 20.16 9.69 -4.75
C THR A 68 19.11 8.80 -4.11
N GLU A 69 18.34 9.38 -3.18
CA GLU A 69 17.29 8.70 -2.41
C GLU A 69 16.38 7.86 -3.33
N THR A 70 16.37 6.54 -3.09
CA THR A 70 15.45 5.61 -3.77
C THR A 70 14.05 5.93 -3.29
N LEU A 71 13.13 6.24 -4.22
CA LEU A 71 11.73 6.46 -3.86
C LEU A 71 11.17 5.18 -3.22
N PRO A 72 10.20 5.29 -2.30
CA PRO A 72 9.66 4.15 -1.58
C PRO A 72 9.04 3.06 -2.48
N ASP A 73 8.65 3.41 -3.71
CA ASP A 73 8.06 2.50 -4.70
C ASP A 73 9.06 2.07 -5.81
N ASP A 74 10.31 2.53 -5.76
CA ASP A 74 11.36 2.14 -6.71
C ASP A 74 11.98 0.80 -6.27
N VAL A 75 12.30 -0.07 -7.24
CA VAL A 75 13.03 -1.33 -6.98
C VAL A 75 14.41 -1.29 -7.62
N LEU A 76 15.42 -1.65 -6.86
CA LEU A 76 16.78 -1.84 -7.37
C LEU A 76 16.96 -3.29 -7.81
N LEU A 77 17.39 -3.49 -9.05
CA LEU A 77 17.67 -4.79 -9.64
C LEU A 77 19.15 -4.88 -9.98
N LEU A 78 19.87 -5.78 -9.33
CA LEU A 78 21.23 -6.17 -9.68
C LEU A 78 21.17 -7.39 -10.62
N GLU A 79 21.68 -7.24 -11.84
CA GLU A 79 21.74 -8.32 -12.84
C GLU A 79 23.18 -8.80 -12.94
N ILE A 80 23.40 -10.09 -12.67
CA ILE A 80 24.71 -10.73 -12.74
C ILE A 80 24.62 -11.83 -13.81
N PRO A 81 25.10 -11.58 -15.04
CA PRO A 81 25.20 -12.62 -16.05
C PRO A 81 26.21 -13.66 -15.59
N VAL A 82 25.84 -14.94 -15.65
CA VAL A 82 26.76 -16.04 -15.31
C VAL A 82 27.06 -17.00 -16.45
N ASN A 83 28.31 -17.42 -16.52
CA ASN A 83 28.85 -18.46 -17.39
C ASN A 83 29.17 -19.74 -16.60
N GLU A 84 29.36 -20.86 -17.30
CA GLU A 84 29.60 -22.18 -16.68
C GLU A 84 30.91 -22.29 -15.89
N GLN A 85 31.79 -21.29 -16.00
CA GLN A 85 33.11 -21.24 -15.34
C GLN A 85 33.13 -20.27 -14.14
N ASP A 86 31.99 -19.75 -13.73
CA ASP A 86 31.93 -18.68 -12.74
C ASP A 86 32.15 -19.14 -11.30
N GLU A 87 32.62 -18.22 -10.47
CA GLU A 87 33.03 -18.46 -9.09
C GLU A 87 31.86 -18.92 -8.19
N PRO A 88 32.10 -19.86 -7.26
CA PRO A 88 31.06 -20.39 -6.36
C PRO A 88 30.47 -19.34 -5.39
N ASP A 89 31.17 -18.22 -5.16
CA ASP A 89 30.82 -17.24 -4.11
C ASP A 89 29.94 -16.07 -4.60
N ILE A 90 29.49 -16.10 -5.87
CA ILE A 90 28.64 -15.04 -6.44
C ILE A 90 27.34 -14.87 -5.64
N LEU A 91 26.73 -15.96 -5.20
CA LEU A 91 25.48 -15.93 -4.44
C LEU A 91 25.66 -15.23 -3.08
N GLU A 92 26.77 -15.47 -2.39
CA GLU A 92 27.05 -14.83 -1.10
C GLU A 92 27.29 -13.34 -1.26
N ARG A 93 28.03 -12.92 -2.30
CA ARG A 93 28.22 -11.51 -2.63
C ARG A 93 26.90 -10.82 -2.97
N ALA A 94 26.07 -11.46 -3.79
CA ALA A 94 24.73 -10.94 -4.12
C ALA A 94 23.87 -10.79 -2.86
N HIS A 95 23.97 -11.76 -1.93
CA HIS A 95 23.26 -11.70 -0.65
C HIS A 95 23.72 -10.52 0.22
N LYS A 96 25.04 -10.33 0.36
CA LYS A 96 25.63 -9.18 1.06
C LYS A 96 25.19 -7.86 0.44
N TRP A 97 25.14 -7.78 -0.89
CA TRP A 97 24.67 -6.58 -1.60
C TRP A 97 23.20 -6.28 -1.31
N VAL A 98 22.32 -7.28 -1.38
CA VAL A 98 20.88 -7.09 -1.05
C VAL A 98 20.72 -6.66 0.42
N GLN A 99 21.46 -7.28 1.35
CA GLN A 99 21.40 -6.92 2.76
C GLN A 99 21.96 -5.52 3.07
N ALA A 100 22.97 -5.07 2.35
CA ALA A 100 23.53 -3.72 2.51
C ALA A 100 22.62 -2.65 1.90
N THR A 101 21.87 -2.99 0.85
CA THR A 101 21.05 -2.06 0.07
C THR A 101 19.59 -2.01 0.55
N LYS A 102 19.13 -3.02 1.32
CA LYS A 102 17.73 -3.08 1.75
C LYS A 102 17.32 -1.83 2.54
N PRO A 103 16.09 -1.32 2.35
CA PRO A 103 15.52 -0.32 3.25
C PRO A 103 15.58 -0.83 4.69
N ARG A 104 15.65 0.06 5.70
CA ARG A 104 15.62 -0.30 7.14
C ARG A 104 14.31 -1.01 7.49
N SER A 105 14.26 -2.29 7.19
CA SER A 105 13.19 -3.23 7.41
C SER A 105 13.80 -4.46 8.08
N ASP A 106 13.10 -4.98 9.09
CA ASP A 106 13.47 -6.20 9.80
C ASP A 106 13.31 -7.46 8.93
N GLU A 107 12.84 -7.30 7.69
CA GLU A 107 12.70 -8.38 6.73
C GLU A 107 14.05 -9.00 6.35
N GLN A 108 14.09 -10.33 6.37
CA GLN A 108 15.24 -11.12 5.95
C GLN A 108 15.19 -11.31 4.43
N SER A 109 16.33 -11.16 3.78
CA SER A 109 16.49 -11.47 2.37
C SER A 109 16.30 -12.97 2.12
N GLN A 110 15.54 -13.32 1.10
CA GLN A 110 15.25 -14.70 0.73
C GLN A 110 16.06 -15.10 -0.49
N VAL A 111 16.46 -16.37 -0.56
CA VAL A 111 17.16 -16.94 -1.70
C VAL A 111 16.25 -17.94 -2.41
N ILE A 112 16.14 -17.80 -3.73
CA ILE A 112 15.32 -18.64 -4.59
C ILE A 112 16.21 -19.18 -5.71
N THR A 113 16.26 -20.50 -5.85
CA THR A 113 17.09 -21.17 -6.86
C THR A 113 16.21 -22.04 -7.74
N LEU A 114 16.29 -21.87 -9.06
CA LEU A 114 15.52 -22.65 -10.03
C LEU A 114 16.26 -22.80 -11.37
N HIS A 115 16.51 -24.04 -11.79
CA HIS A 115 17.10 -24.39 -13.10
C HIS A 115 18.35 -23.58 -13.51
N GLY A 116 19.24 -23.31 -12.56
CA GLY A 116 20.48 -22.56 -12.79
C GLY A 116 20.32 -21.04 -12.77
N ALA A 117 19.13 -20.52 -12.45
CA ALA A 117 18.92 -19.14 -12.06
C ALA A 117 18.79 -19.05 -10.53
N GLN A 118 19.37 -17.99 -9.95
CA GLN A 118 19.28 -17.68 -8.53
C GLN A 118 18.79 -16.25 -8.38
N ILE A 119 17.88 -16.04 -7.42
CA ILE A 119 17.38 -14.73 -7.05
C ILE A 119 17.60 -14.55 -5.56
N VAL A 120 18.23 -13.44 -5.18
CA VAL A 120 18.19 -12.95 -3.81
C VAL A 120 17.21 -11.79 -3.78
N TRP A 121 16.17 -11.91 -2.95
CA TRP A 121 15.09 -10.95 -2.90
C TRP A 121 14.91 -10.39 -1.49
N CYS A 122 14.72 -9.08 -1.42
CA CYS A 122 14.16 -8.36 -0.29
C CYS A 122 13.20 -7.29 -0.84
N HIS A 123 12.28 -6.78 -0.03
CA HIS A 123 11.38 -5.74 -0.49
C HIS A 123 12.17 -4.51 -0.98
N GLY A 124 11.91 -4.07 -2.22
CA GLY A 124 12.61 -2.96 -2.88
C GLY A 124 13.99 -3.29 -3.48
N VAL A 125 14.57 -4.47 -3.23
CA VAL A 125 15.92 -4.83 -3.73
C VAL A 125 16.00 -6.28 -4.17
N VAL A 126 16.45 -6.50 -5.40
CA VAL A 126 16.55 -7.83 -6.01
C VAL A 126 17.92 -8.00 -6.66
N ALA A 127 18.55 -9.16 -6.44
CA ALA A 127 19.69 -9.60 -7.22
C ALA A 127 19.29 -10.83 -8.04
N LEU A 128 19.52 -10.78 -9.35
CA LEU A 128 19.24 -11.82 -10.32
C LEU A 128 20.57 -12.35 -10.87
N ILE A 129 20.81 -13.64 -10.68
CA ILE A 129 21.98 -14.37 -11.18
C ILE A 129 21.47 -15.41 -12.17
N ALA A 130 21.77 -15.25 -13.45
CA ALA A 130 21.37 -16.21 -14.49
C ALA A 130 22.23 -16.08 -15.75
N LYS A 131 22.17 -17.09 -16.63
CA LYS A 131 22.75 -17.00 -17.97
C LYS A 131 22.12 -15.83 -18.76
N GLU A 132 22.93 -15.18 -19.59
CA GLU A 132 22.56 -13.95 -20.32
C GLU A 132 21.31 -14.14 -21.19
N ASP A 133 21.17 -15.31 -21.82
CA ASP A 133 20.02 -15.69 -22.65
C ASP A 133 18.68 -15.73 -21.89
N ARG A 134 18.73 -15.84 -20.55
CA ARG A 134 17.55 -15.97 -19.68
C ARG A 134 17.22 -14.72 -18.88
N LEU A 135 18.16 -13.77 -18.77
CA LEU A 135 18.01 -12.56 -17.95
C LEU A 135 16.74 -11.79 -18.32
N ALA A 136 16.54 -11.51 -19.61
CA ALA A 136 15.39 -10.74 -20.10
C ALA A 136 14.04 -11.36 -19.70
N SER A 137 13.91 -12.69 -19.77
CA SER A 137 12.65 -13.38 -19.42
C SER A 137 12.43 -13.42 -17.90
N LEU A 138 13.49 -13.59 -17.12
CA LEU A 138 13.42 -13.59 -15.66
C LEU A 138 13.15 -12.18 -15.10
N GLN A 139 13.70 -11.14 -15.73
CA GLN A 139 13.40 -9.74 -15.43
C GLN A 139 11.90 -9.47 -15.51
N ASP A 140 11.24 -9.91 -16.57
CA ASP A 140 9.79 -9.70 -16.74
C ASP A 140 8.99 -10.34 -15.60
N SER A 141 9.41 -11.54 -15.16
CA SER A 141 8.80 -12.19 -13.99
C SER A 141 9.05 -11.45 -12.68
N ILE A 142 10.25 -10.90 -12.49
CA ILE A 142 10.58 -10.09 -11.30
C ILE A 142 9.75 -8.82 -11.29
N ILE A 143 9.69 -8.09 -12.41
CA ILE A 143 8.90 -6.85 -12.56
C ILE A 143 7.42 -7.12 -12.24
N HIS A 144 6.87 -8.21 -12.77
CA HIS A 144 5.49 -8.59 -12.48
C HIS A 144 5.26 -8.89 -11.01
N PHE A 145 6.18 -9.63 -10.37
CA PHE A 145 6.09 -9.95 -8.95
C PHE A 145 6.22 -8.70 -8.06
N THR A 146 7.24 -7.86 -8.30
CA THR A 146 7.53 -6.68 -7.48
C THR A 146 6.41 -5.65 -7.56
N PHE A 147 5.75 -5.53 -8.70
CA PHE A 147 4.59 -4.67 -8.87
C PHE A 147 3.47 -5.00 -7.87
N TYR A 148 3.08 -6.28 -7.76
CA TYR A 148 2.05 -6.70 -6.80
C TYR A 148 2.56 -6.67 -5.35
N ASP A 149 3.83 -7.01 -5.12
CA ASP A 149 4.44 -6.96 -3.80
C ASP A 149 4.41 -5.53 -3.20
N ILE A 150 4.75 -4.51 -4.01
CA ILE A 150 4.65 -3.09 -3.62
C ILE A 150 3.19 -2.71 -3.35
N ALA A 151 2.26 -3.10 -4.23
CA ALA A 151 0.86 -2.77 -4.07
C ALA A 151 0.28 -3.35 -2.76
N ILE A 152 0.61 -4.60 -2.42
CA ILE A 152 0.22 -5.22 -1.15
C ILE A 152 0.89 -4.51 0.01
N LYS A 153 2.20 -4.23 -0.06
CA LYS A 153 2.93 -3.55 1.01
C LYS A 153 2.35 -2.17 1.33
N LYS A 154 1.92 -1.44 0.31
CA LYS A 154 1.25 -0.15 0.47
C LYS A 154 -0.05 -0.28 1.26
N ILE A 155 -0.85 -1.31 0.96
CA ILE A 155 -2.10 -1.58 1.69
C ILE A 155 -1.78 -2.00 3.13
N GLU A 156 -0.82 -2.90 3.35
CA GLU A 156 -0.38 -3.30 4.69
C GLU A 156 0.07 -2.10 5.54
N ASN A 157 0.81 -1.16 4.94
CA ASN A 157 1.23 0.06 5.61
C ASN A 157 0.03 0.96 5.94
N GLN A 158 -0.91 1.12 5.01
CA GLN A 158 -2.14 1.90 5.26
C GLN A 158 -3.01 1.29 6.35
N VAL A 159 -3.12 -0.04 6.41
CA VAL A 159 -3.83 -0.75 7.49
C VAL A 159 -3.13 -0.51 8.83
N ARG A 160 -1.79 -0.63 8.86
CA ARG A 160 -0.98 -0.34 10.07
C ARG A 160 -1.18 1.09 10.57
N GLU A 161 -1.28 2.06 9.66
CA GLU A 161 -1.57 3.47 10.01
C GLU A 161 -2.98 3.68 10.58
N CYS A 162 -3.94 2.82 10.24
CA CYS A 162 -5.32 2.94 10.71
C CYS A 162 -5.52 2.33 12.12
N TRP A 163 -4.65 1.40 12.55
CA TRP A 163 -4.75 0.75 13.86
C TRP A 163 -4.77 1.69 15.07
N PRO A 164 -3.90 2.70 15.19
CA PRO A 164 -3.99 3.64 16.31
C PRO A 164 -5.34 4.38 16.37
N GLN A 165 -5.98 4.59 15.22
CA GLN A 165 -7.28 5.27 15.13
C GLN A 165 -8.42 4.35 15.53
N PHE A 166 -8.32 3.06 15.22
CA PHE A 166 -9.29 2.04 15.61
C PHE A 166 -9.56 2.05 17.12
N ASP A 167 -8.51 2.07 17.94
CA ASP A 167 -8.65 2.09 19.41
C ASP A 167 -9.34 3.36 19.91
N CYS A 168 -9.08 4.50 19.26
CA CYS A 168 -9.67 5.79 19.60
C CYS A 168 -11.14 5.92 19.17
N ASP A 169 -11.55 5.19 18.13
CA ASP A 169 -12.90 5.25 17.55
C ASP A 169 -13.82 4.15 18.10
N MET A 170 -13.26 3.09 18.67
CA MET A 170 -14.00 1.99 19.28
C MET A 170 -15.13 2.44 20.23
N PRO A 171 -14.95 3.44 21.12
CA PRO A 171 -16.02 3.89 22.00
C PRO A 171 -17.23 4.48 21.24
N LEU A 172 -17.00 5.11 20.08
CA LEU A 172 -18.05 5.76 19.28
C LEU A 172 -18.93 4.74 18.55
N ALA A 173 -18.44 3.51 18.33
CA ALA A 173 -19.25 2.42 17.78
C ALA A 173 -20.27 1.87 18.79
N PHE A 174 -20.01 2.03 20.08
CA PHE A 174 -20.95 1.65 21.15
C PHE A 174 -21.93 2.78 21.46
N GLU A 175 -21.41 3.98 21.71
CA GLU A 175 -22.22 5.13 22.10
C GLU A 175 -21.79 6.38 21.33
N PHE A 176 -22.68 6.86 20.46
CA PHE A 176 -22.47 8.12 19.74
C PHE A 176 -23.19 9.25 20.48
N ASN A 177 -22.42 10.24 20.94
CA ASN A 177 -22.92 11.35 21.75
C ASN A 177 -22.69 12.70 21.06
N GLU A 178 -23.16 13.76 21.70
CA GLU A 178 -23.08 15.13 21.19
C GLU A 178 -21.63 15.60 20.93
N LYS A 179 -20.66 15.10 21.71
CA LYS A 179 -19.22 15.37 21.52
C LYS A 179 -18.66 14.68 20.27
N GLY A 180 -19.30 13.61 19.81
CA GLY A 180 -18.93 12.88 18.60
C GLY A 180 -19.43 13.51 17.30
N VAL A 181 -20.44 14.39 17.35
CA VAL A 181 -21.04 15.02 16.15
C VAL A 181 -20.02 15.69 15.24
N PRO A 182 -19.05 16.50 15.73
CA PRO A 182 -18.03 17.12 14.88
C PRO A 182 -17.14 16.09 14.17
N ARG A 183 -16.96 14.90 14.74
CA ARG A 183 -16.08 13.84 14.22
C ARG A 183 -16.75 12.97 13.16
N ARG A 184 -18.04 13.18 12.87
CA ARG A 184 -18.78 12.38 11.88
C ARG A 184 -18.13 12.41 10.49
N GLU A 185 -17.65 13.58 10.08
CA GLU A 185 -16.98 13.73 8.79
C GLU A 185 -15.66 12.96 8.75
N GLU A 186 -14.87 13.01 9.83
CA GLU A 186 -13.63 12.23 9.96
C GLU A 186 -13.90 10.73 9.89
N LEU A 187 -14.93 10.24 10.58
CA LEU A 187 -15.33 8.83 10.55
C LEU A 187 -15.77 8.40 9.15
N SER A 188 -16.49 9.26 8.43
CA SER A 188 -16.88 9.00 7.04
C SER A 188 -15.65 8.90 6.13
N GLN A 189 -14.70 9.82 6.24
CA GLN A 189 -13.45 9.79 5.47
C GLN A 189 -12.61 8.55 5.78
N ARG A 190 -12.53 8.13 7.05
CA ARG A 190 -11.85 6.89 7.45
C ARG A 190 -12.54 5.67 6.86
N PHE A 191 -13.87 5.61 6.89
CA PHE A 191 -14.62 4.53 6.25
C PHE A 191 -14.36 4.47 4.74
N GLN A 192 -14.37 5.62 4.05
CA GLN A 192 -14.01 5.70 2.63
C GLN A 192 -12.59 5.20 2.36
N LYS A 193 -11.61 5.54 3.23
CA LYS A 193 -10.23 5.02 3.15
C LYS A 193 -10.23 3.48 3.25
N VAL A 194 -10.94 2.91 4.23
CA VAL A 194 -11.06 1.45 4.40
C VAL A 194 -11.68 0.78 3.17
N MET A 195 -12.76 1.34 2.63
CA MET A 195 -13.39 0.83 1.42
C MET A 195 -12.48 0.92 0.20
N SER A 196 -11.65 1.98 0.10
CA SER A 196 -10.66 2.10 -0.98
C SER A 196 -9.55 1.06 -0.89
N MET A 197 -9.11 0.71 0.32
CA MET A 197 -8.14 -0.37 0.56
C MET A 197 -8.74 -1.73 0.16
N LYS A 198 -9.97 -2.01 0.60
CA LYS A 198 -10.71 -3.24 0.24
C LYS A 198 -10.87 -3.37 -1.28
N ALA A 199 -11.30 -2.31 -1.94
CA ALA A 199 -11.43 -2.28 -3.41
C ALA A 199 -10.09 -2.55 -4.11
N SER A 200 -8.99 -1.99 -3.59
CA SER A 200 -7.65 -2.21 -4.14
C SER A 200 -7.21 -3.67 -3.99
N LEU A 201 -7.43 -4.30 -2.84
CA LEU A 201 -7.14 -5.74 -2.65
C LEU A 201 -7.96 -6.64 -3.58
N LEU A 202 -9.24 -6.34 -3.75
CA LEU A 202 -10.12 -7.11 -4.64
C LEU A 202 -9.66 -7.06 -6.11
N ARG A 203 -8.98 -5.98 -6.52
CA ARG A 203 -8.36 -5.88 -7.85
C ARG A 203 -7.05 -6.66 -7.96
N ILE A 204 -6.30 -6.80 -6.87
CA ILE A 204 -5.02 -7.52 -6.84
C ILE A 204 -5.22 -9.04 -6.79
N ALA A 205 -6.13 -9.51 -5.93
CA ALA A 205 -6.27 -10.94 -5.62
C ALA A 205 -6.46 -11.86 -6.86
N PRO A 206 -7.26 -11.52 -7.89
CA PRO A 206 -7.42 -12.36 -9.07
C PRO A 206 -6.12 -12.59 -9.84
N HIS A 207 -5.18 -11.65 -9.82
CA HIS A 207 -3.93 -11.77 -10.58
C HIS A 207 -2.88 -12.64 -9.89
N LEU A 208 -3.02 -12.85 -8.58
CA LEU A 208 -2.14 -13.70 -7.79
C LEU A 208 -2.67 -15.13 -7.65
N ASN A 209 -3.99 -15.30 -7.65
CA ASN A 209 -4.65 -16.60 -7.55
C ASN A 209 -4.81 -17.33 -8.89
N ARG A 210 -4.42 -16.71 -10.01
CA ARG A 210 -4.46 -17.34 -11.33
C ARG A 210 -3.36 -18.39 -11.45
N ALA A 211 -3.78 -19.61 -11.80
CA ALA A 211 -2.85 -20.66 -12.19
C ALA A 211 -2.01 -20.25 -13.40
N PRO A 212 -0.76 -20.73 -13.51
CA PRO A 212 0.09 -20.44 -14.66
C PRO A 212 -0.54 -20.98 -15.95
N ILE A 213 -0.53 -20.17 -16.99
CA ILE A 213 -1.02 -20.55 -18.33
C ILE A 213 0.05 -21.44 -18.98
N TYR A 214 -0.35 -22.61 -19.48
CA TYR A 214 0.54 -23.52 -20.22
C TYR A 214 0.97 -22.92 -21.57
N PRO A 215 2.23 -23.16 -22.02
CA PRO A 215 3.26 -24.00 -21.41
C PRO A 215 4.04 -23.31 -20.28
N VAL A 216 4.46 -24.10 -19.30
CA VAL A 216 5.16 -23.61 -18.11
C VAL A 216 6.60 -23.19 -18.49
N THR A 217 6.82 -21.88 -18.62
CA THR A 217 8.16 -21.31 -18.88
C THR A 217 8.98 -21.19 -17.60
N LEU A 218 10.32 -21.09 -17.72
CA LEU A 218 11.20 -20.83 -16.57
C LEU A 218 10.78 -19.56 -15.81
N ALA A 219 10.45 -18.49 -16.54
CA ALA A 219 9.95 -17.24 -15.97
C ALA A 219 8.64 -17.44 -15.21
N SER A 220 7.68 -18.19 -15.76
CA SER A 220 6.44 -18.50 -15.06
C SER A 220 6.68 -19.26 -13.76
N GLN A 221 7.55 -20.28 -13.76
CA GLN A 221 7.89 -21.01 -12.53
C GLN A 221 8.62 -20.14 -11.51
N MET A 222 9.54 -19.30 -11.98
CA MET A 222 10.25 -18.37 -11.10
C MET A 222 9.28 -17.39 -10.45
N GLY A 223 8.32 -16.87 -11.21
CA GLY A 223 7.25 -16.02 -10.71
C GLY A 223 6.42 -16.71 -9.63
N GLU A 224 6.05 -17.98 -9.81
CA GLU A 224 5.36 -18.75 -8.77
C GLU A 224 6.21 -18.90 -7.51
N ARG A 225 7.50 -19.23 -7.66
CA ARG A 225 8.41 -19.37 -6.51
C ARG A 225 8.60 -18.06 -5.76
N LEU A 226 8.68 -16.94 -6.48
CA LEU A 226 8.72 -15.60 -5.88
C LEU A 226 7.43 -15.32 -5.09
N ARG A 227 6.26 -15.63 -5.65
CA ARG A 227 4.97 -15.47 -4.95
C ARG A 227 4.87 -16.33 -3.68
N GLU A 228 5.26 -17.60 -3.79
CA GLU A 228 5.26 -18.56 -2.68
C GLU A 228 6.20 -18.10 -1.56
N ARG A 229 7.42 -17.70 -1.91
CA ARG A 229 8.44 -17.28 -0.94
C ARG A 229 8.14 -15.90 -0.33
N GLY A 230 7.62 -14.98 -1.12
CA GLY A 230 7.10 -13.69 -0.68
C GLY A 230 5.79 -13.79 0.10
N ARG A 231 5.19 -14.98 0.19
CA ARG A 231 3.92 -15.27 0.88
C ARG A 231 2.80 -14.30 0.50
N LEU A 232 2.70 -13.94 -0.79
CA LEU A 232 1.74 -12.92 -1.22
C LEU A 232 0.29 -13.33 -0.95
N SER A 233 -0.01 -14.63 -1.02
CA SER A 233 -1.34 -15.16 -0.68
C SER A 233 -1.67 -14.93 0.80
N ASP A 234 -0.81 -15.40 1.71
CA ASP A 234 -1.00 -15.25 3.16
C ASP A 234 -1.10 -13.78 3.57
N ARG A 235 -0.29 -12.91 2.95
CA ARG A 235 -0.31 -11.47 3.21
C ARG A 235 -1.61 -10.81 2.77
N ILE A 236 -2.18 -11.22 1.65
CA ILE A 236 -3.49 -10.76 1.21
C ILE A 236 -4.57 -11.24 2.17
N GLU A 237 -4.57 -12.50 2.55
CA GLU A 237 -5.55 -13.07 3.48
C GLU A 237 -5.52 -12.30 4.82
N ALA A 238 -4.34 -12.12 5.40
CA ALA A 238 -4.17 -11.35 6.63
C ALA A 238 -4.62 -9.88 6.48
N SER A 239 -4.36 -9.26 5.33
CA SER A 239 -4.80 -7.87 5.07
C SER A 239 -6.31 -7.78 4.91
N VAL A 240 -6.95 -8.77 4.27
CA VAL A 240 -8.41 -8.86 4.14
C VAL A 240 -9.05 -8.95 5.52
N GLU A 241 -8.58 -9.85 6.39
CA GLU A 241 -9.10 -10.01 7.75
C GLU A 241 -8.99 -8.71 8.56
N GLN A 242 -7.86 -8.02 8.51
CA GLN A 242 -7.66 -6.75 9.22
C GLN A 242 -8.58 -5.63 8.69
N ILE A 243 -8.77 -5.57 7.37
CA ILE A 243 -9.67 -4.59 6.74
C ILE A 243 -11.13 -4.88 7.09
N GLU A 244 -11.55 -6.14 7.16
CA GLU A 244 -12.92 -6.48 7.59
C GLU A 244 -13.20 -6.02 9.02
N VAL A 245 -12.22 -6.14 9.92
CA VAL A 245 -12.37 -5.64 11.29
C VAL A 245 -12.52 -4.12 11.32
N LEU A 246 -11.72 -3.38 10.52
CA LEU A 246 -11.86 -1.93 10.35
C LEU A 246 -13.24 -1.56 9.78
N GLU A 247 -13.67 -2.25 8.73
CA GLU A 247 -14.94 -2.02 8.04
C GLU A 247 -16.10 -2.15 9.02
N ARG A 248 -16.17 -3.26 9.76
CA ARG A 248 -17.23 -3.49 10.76
C ARG A 248 -17.27 -2.40 11.82
N LEU A 249 -16.11 -1.94 12.32
CA LEU A 249 -16.07 -0.86 13.29
C LEU A 249 -16.69 0.43 12.73
N TYR A 250 -16.26 0.84 11.54
CA TYR A 250 -16.72 2.09 10.95
C TYR A 250 -18.17 2.03 10.46
N GLU A 251 -18.64 0.86 10.03
CA GLU A 251 -20.08 0.62 9.78
C GLU A 251 -20.91 0.85 11.05
N MET A 252 -20.49 0.29 12.19
CA MET A 252 -21.16 0.52 13.47
C MET A 252 -21.13 1.98 13.88
N CYS A 253 -19.98 2.65 13.78
CA CYS A 253 -19.86 4.09 14.03
C CYS A 253 -20.83 4.90 13.14
N GLY A 254 -20.92 4.56 11.86
CA GLY A 254 -21.83 5.20 10.91
C GLY A 254 -23.30 4.99 11.27
N GLN A 255 -23.67 3.77 11.64
CA GLN A 255 -25.02 3.45 12.10
C GLN A 255 -25.39 4.24 13.36
N ARG A 256 -24.53 4.24 14.38
CA ARG A 256 -24.78 4.99 15.63
C ARG A 256 -24.85 6.49 15.43
N ALA A 257 -23.97 7.04 14.59
CA ALA A 257 -24.03 8.44 14.22
C ALA A 257 -25.35 8.79 13.52
N SER A 258 -25.84 7.93 12.63
CA SER A 258 -27.13 8.11 11.95
C SER A 258 -28.31 8.04 12.91
N GLU A 259 -28.33 7.04 13.79
CA GLU A 259 -29.36 6.88 14.83
C GLU A 259 -29.41 8.11 15.76
N PHE A 260 -28.25 8.59 16.22
CA PHE A 260 -28.17 9.78 17.07
C PHE A 260 -28.69 11.04 16.36
N MET A 261 -28.33 11.23 15.10
CA MET A 261 -28.79 12.39 14.32
C MET A 261 -30.30 12.33 14.04
N LEU A 262 -30.84 11.14 13.79
CA LEU A 262 -32.29 10.95 13.64
C LEU A 262 -33.03 11.29 14.94
N SER A 263 -32.57 10.73 16.07
CA SER A 263 -33.15 11.00 17.39
C SER A 263 -33.10 12.49 17.74
N ARG A 264 -31.97 13.18 17.47
CA ARG A 264 -31.85 14.62 17.67
C ARG A 264 -32.85 15.42 16.83
N ASN A 265 -33.03 15.04 15.57
CA ASN A 265 -33.97 15.73 14.68
C ASN A 265 -35.42 15.50 15.12
N GLU A 266 -35.76 14.29 15.57
CA GLU A 266 -37.06 13.96 16.14
C GLU A 266 -37.35 14.79 17.41
N THR A 267 -36.40 14.85 18.35
CA THR A 267 -36.55 15.69 19.56
C THR A 267 -36.68 17.18 19.21
N THR A 268 -35.91 17.67 18.23
CA THR A 268 -36.01 19.06 17.78
C THR A 268 -37.38 19.36 17.19
N LEU A 269 -37.91 18.42 16.39
CA LEU A 269 -39.23 18.54 15.78
C LEU A 269 -40.35 18.48 16.83
N GLU A 270 -40.22 17.61 17.84
CA GLU A 270 -41.14 17.54 18.97
C GLU A 270 -41.20 18.89 19.72
N TRP A 271 -40.05 19.50 20.02
CA TRP A 271 -40.00 20.82 20.66
C TRP A 271 -40.62 21.93 19.81
N ILE A 272 -40.44 21.90 18.49
CA ILE A 272 -41.08 22.85 17.58
C ILE A 272 -42.60 22.70 17.65
N ILE A 273 -43.13 21.47 17.61
CA ILE A 273 -44.57 21.19 17.70
C ILE A 273 -45.13 21.67 19.03
N ILE A 274 -44.47 21.35 20.15
CA ILE A 274 -44.89 21.79 21.49
C ILE A 274 -44.94 23.32 21.58
N THR A 275 -43.94 24.01 21.04
CA THR A 275 -43.87 25.48 21.06
C THR A 275 -44.99 26.11 20.22
N LEU A 276 -45.29 25.54 19.05
CA LEU A 276 -46.40 25.99 18.20
C LEU A 276 -47.76 25.78 18.87
N LEU A 277 -48.00 24.60 19.45
CA LEU A 277 -49.22 24.30 20.20
C LEU A 277 -49.42 25.23 21.40
N ALA A 278 -48.33 25.54 22.13
CA ALA A 278 -48.38 26.48 23.24
C ALA A 278 -48.76 27.90 22.76
N MET A 279 -48.18 28.35 21.64
CA MET A 279 -48.50 29.67 21.07
C MET A 279 -49.97 29.75 20.60
N ASP A 280 -50.47 28.72 19.92
CA ASP A 280 -51.87 28.65 19.48
C ASP A 280 -52.83 28.66 20.67
N THR A 281 -52.52 27.89 21.72
CA THR A 281 -53.29 27.87 22.97
C THR A 281 -53.32 29.25 23.63
N ILE A 282 -52.19 29.97 23.66
CA ILE A 282 -52.12 31.33 24.20
C ILE A 282 -53.00 32.29 23.38
N LEU A 283 -52.93 32.22 22.04
CA LEU A 283 -53.75 33.05 21.15
C LEU A 283 -55.25 32.79 21.37
N LEU A 284 -55.65 31.52 21.48
CA LEU A 284 -57.04 31.14 21.77
C LEU A 284 -57.51 31.67 23.12
N ILE A 285 -56.66 31.64 24.16
CA ILE A 285 -56.98 32.20 25.47
C ILE A 285 -57.16 33.72 25.39
N VAL A 286 -56.30 34.42 24.64
CA VAL A 286 -56.40 35.88 24.46
C VAL A 286 -57.69 36.24 23.73
N ASP A 287 -58.04 35.52 22.67
CA ASP A 287 -59.28 35.74 21.92
C ASP A 287 -60.54 35.48 22.77
N ALA A 288 -60.51 34.41 23.59
CA ALA A 288 -61.57 34.14 24.56
C ALA A 288 -61.72 35.27 25.61
N MET A 289 -60.60 35.82 26.11
CA MET A 289 -60.64 36.94 27.05
C MET A 289 -61.14 38.24 26.42
N LEU A 290 -60.76 38.51 25.16
CA LEU A 290 -61.24 39.68 24.41
C LEU A 290 -62.74 39.57 24.09
N SER A 291 -63.23 38.39 23.74
CA SER A 291 -64.65 38.17 23.45
C SER A 291 -65.56 38.22 24.68
N LEU A 292 -65.07 37.86 25.88
CA LEU A 292 -65.83 38.04 27.14
C LEU A 292 -65.84 39.50 27.64
N GLY A 293 -64.91 40.34 27.18
CA GLY A 293 -64.79 41.74 27.58
C GLY A 293 -65.64 42.73 26.79
N ASN A 294 -66.23 42.30 25.67
CA ASN A 294 -67.18 43.05 24.84
C ASN A 294 -68.62 42.59 25.08
#